data_AF-A0A0K9Y0Y1-F1
#
_entry.id   AF-A0A0K9Y0Y1-F1
#
_cell.length_a   1.000
_cell.length_b   1.000
_cell.length_c   1.000
_cell.angle_alpha   90.00
_cell.angle_beta   90.00
_cell.angle_gamma   90.00
#
_symmetry.space_group_name_H-M   'P 1'
#
loop_
_entity.id
_entity.type
_entity.pdbx_description
1 polymer ?
#
loop_
_entity_poly.entity_id
_entity_poly.type
_entity_poly.pdbx_seq_one_letter_code
_entity_poly.pdbx_strand_id
1 'polypeptide(L)'
;MFYKGFCHTFDIAKNTKAMELPIMLSIMLVTGFVGGCVNYLLPSNRKQDGTLELNLLRSTILGIGATLLVPIFLNTVDSQLMDDIKLCSEKTQEKGINIGNEKKKQQISIPIKKADSDSPNVIIANVLPLKKDSLPKRDSVKSQKNTISKSADTVQPSKDSDHNVGKKYLLWGAYCTLAAIAGFKFIELIIKNVLRAEEVRILRHENLEKDKELDKTKEEKEKQEKELQKRKKLSTANLVESEAVMKNDIENNFNTEEIYKHSTEKTGDDFTKIFFMPVLPGITNLDDPQKGRFGGKSEVNNRKLSATVTESRLSGFFNVSLKVSSTDASNPITSETYFYLHDTFLNPVRKVLPSNGEAVLEDLLSYGAFTVGVITDFGKTILELDLSEGNFPKKFKES
;
A
#
# COMPACT_ATOMS: atom_id res chain seq x y z
N MET A 1 30.12 20.62 -19.54
CA MET A 1 30.27 21.97 -20.12
C MET A 1 29.09 22.92 -19.83
N PHE A 2 28.11 22.54 -19.00
CA PHE A 2 26.91 23.36 -18.70
C PHE A 2 26.97 24.16 -17.38
N TYR A 3 27.96 23.93 -16.50
CA TYR A 3 28.02 24.60 -15.18
C TYR A 3 28.77 25.93 -15.15
N LYS A 4 29.55 26.28 -16.19
CA LYS A 4 30.39 27.50 -16.17
C LYS A 4 29.64 28.79 -16.49
N GLY A 5 28.37 28.71 -16.91
CA GLY A 5 27.55 29.87 -17.27
C GLY A 5 26.72 30.47 -16.12
N PHE A 6 26.54 29.76 -15.01
CA PHE A 6 25.61 30.17 -13.95
C PHE A 6 26.26 31.06 -12.88
N CYS A 7 27.57 30.95 -12.65
CA CYS A 7 28.25 31.76 -11.64
C CYS A 7 28.49 33.23 -12.08
N HIS A 8 28.51 33.52 -13.38
CA HIS A 8 28.90 34.86 -13.85
C HIS A 8 27.76 35.90 -13.83
N THR A 9 26.52 35.48 -13.57
CA THR A 9 25.36 36.37 -13.45
C THR A 9 25.08 36.84 -12.02
N PHE A 10 25.78 36.31 -11.01
CA PHE A 10 25.54 36.69 -9.61
C PHE A 10 26.41 37.86 -9.11
N ASP A 11 27.50 38.20 -9.82
CA ASP A 11 28.45 39.24 -9.36
C ASP A 11 28.17 40.67 -9.88
N ILE A 12 27.21 40.85 -10.79
CA ILE A 12 26.81 42.21 -11.27
C ILE A 12 25.84 42.90 -10.29
N ALA A 13 25.33 42.19 -9.29
CA ALA A 13 24.20 42.65 -8.47
C ALA A 13 24.59 43.28 -7.13
N LYS A 14 25.68 44.07 -7.01
CA LYS A 14 26.04 44.67 -5.70
C LYS A 14 25.53 46.11 -5.45
N ASN A 15 25.12 46.86 -6.48
CA ASN A 15 24.60 48.24 -6.29
C ASN A 15 23.15 48.49 -6.78
N THR A 16 22.46 47.50 -7.36
CA THR A 16 21.02 47.56 -7.75
C THR A 16 20.09 46.80 -6.80
N LYS A 17 20.59 46.34 -5.64
CA LYS A 17 19.88 45.38 -4.76
C LYS A 17 18.56 45.88 -4.16
N ALA A 18 18.35 47.18 -4.02
CA ALA A 18 17.17 47.71 -3.32
C ALA A 18 15.89 47.68 -4.17
N MET A 19 15.99 47.82 -5.50
CA MET A 19 14.81 47.83 -6.39
C MET A 19 14.46 46.45 -6.97
N GLU A 20 15.39 45.50 -7.00
CA GLU A 20 15.13 44.17 -7.59
C GLU A 20 14.49 43.17 -6.62
N LEU A 21 14.73 43.31 -5.30
CA LEU A 21 14.11 42.47 -4.28
C LEU A 21 12.56 42.51 -4.30
N PRO A 22 11.88 43.68 -4.33
CA PRO A 22 10.42 43.72 -4.36
C PRO A 22 9.82 43.13 -5.64
N ILE A 23 10.53 43.25 -6.78
CA ILE A 23 10.10 42.66 -8.05
C ILE A 23 10.17 41.14 -7.98
N MET A 24 11.28 40.59 -7.48
CA MET A 24 11.45 39.13 -7.27
C MET A 24 10.38 38.59 -6.30
N LEU A 25 10.16 39.27 -5.18
CA LEU A 25 9.16 38.87 -4.18
C LEU A 25 7.74 38.90 -4.77
N SER A 26 7.42 39.91 -5.57
CA SER A 26 6.11 40.03 -6.23
C SER A 26 5.87 38.89 -7.21
N ILE A 27 6.87 38.52 -8.02
CA ILE A 27 6.73 37.40 -8.94
C ILE A 27 6.61 36.07 -8.17
N MET A 28 7.33 35.88 -7.07
CA MET A 28 7.18 34.70 -6.20
C MET A 28 5.77 34.59 -5.62
N LEU A 29 5.18 35.70 -5.16
CA LEU A 29 3.80 35.72 -4.65
C LEU A 29 2.78 35.39 -5.73
N VAL A 30 2.91 36.00 -6.92
CA VAL A 30 2.00 35.76 -8.05
C VAL A 30 2.11 34.31 -8.53
N THR A 31 3.32 33.79 -8.68
CA THR A 31 3.53 32.39 -9.11
C THR A 31 3.05 31.38 -8.07
N GLY A 32 3.27 31.65 -6.78
CA GLY A 32 2.75 30.82 -5.68
C GLY A 32 1.23 30.82 -5.61
N PHE A 33 0.60 31.98 -5.83
CA PHE A 33 -0.86 32.09 -5.92
C PHE A 33 -1.42 31.30 -7.10
N VAL A 34 -0.86 31.47 -8.30
CA VAL A 34 -1.27 30.72 -9.50
C VAL A 34 -1.09 29.21 -9.30
N GLY A 35 0.03 28.78 -8.72
CA GLY A 35 0.27 27.38 -8.38
C GLY A 35 -0.78 26.82 -7.41
N GLY A 36 -1.17 27.60 -6.40
CA GLY A 36 -2.26 27.25 -5.48
C GLY A 36 -3.61 27.12 -6.18
N CYS A 37 -3.96 28.06 -7.08
CA CYS A 37 -5.19 28.00 -7.87
C CYS A 37 -5.24 26.79 -8.81
N VAL A 38 -4.14 26.48 -9.51
CA VAL A 38 -4.07 25.30 -10.38
C VAL A 38 -4.23 24.02 -9.57
N ASN A 39 -3.62 23.93 -8.39
CA ASN A 39 -3.75 22.78 -7.50
C ASN A 39 -5.17 22.59 -6.95
N TYR A 40 -5.90 23.70 -6.72
CA TYR A 40 -7.31 23.66 -6.35
C TYR A 40 -8.21 23.16 -7.49
N LEU A 41 -7.89 23.51 -8.74
CA LEU A 41 -8.65 23.09 -9.92
C LEU A 41 -8.40 21.64 -10.34
N LEU A 42 -7.32 21.00 -9.86
CA LEU A 42 -7.01 19.63 -10.22
C LEU A 42 -8.02 18.65 -9.59
N PRO A 43 -8.69 17.80 -10.41
CA PRO A 43 -9.73 16.88 -9.94
C PRO A 43 -9.21 15.81 -8.96
N SER A 44 -7.90 15.58 -8.91
CA SER A 44 -7.25 14.67 -7.96
C SER A 44 -7.41 15.10 -6.50
N ASN A 45 -7.76 16.36 -6.24
CA ASN A 45 -8.03 16.87 -4.88
C ASN A 45 -9.51 16.82 -4.49
N ARG A 46 -10.39 16.38 -5.39
CA ARG A 46 -11.81 16.13 -5.04
C ARG A 46 -11.85 14.85 -4.23
N LYS A 47 -12.06 14.96 -2.91
CA LYS A 47 -12.40 13.79 -2.09
C LYS A 47 -13.66 13.13 -2.64
N GLN A 48 -13.70 11.81 -2.55
CA GLN A 48 -14.75 10.94 -3.07
C GLN A 48 -16.13 11.19 -2.40
N ASP A 49 -16.15 11.94 -1.30
CA ASP A 49 -17.31 12.12 -0.42
C ASP A 49 -18.23 13.30 -0.84
N GLY A 50 -17.98 13.93 -2.00
CA GLY A 50 -18.82 15.01 -2.53
C GLY A 50 -18.79 16.33 -1.75
N THR A 51 -18.16 16.38 -0.58
CA THR A 51 -17.99 17.60 0.23
C THR A 51 -16.76 18.36 -0.26
N LEU A 52 -17.03 19.48 -0.94
CA LEU A 52 -16.02 20.39 -1.50
C LEU A 52 -15.47 21.31 -0.38
N GLU A 53 -14.98 20.73 0.71
CA GLU A 53 -14.43 21.43 1.89
C GLU A 53 -12.90 21.53 1.84
N LEU A 54 -12.34 21.89 0.68
CA LEU A 54 -10.96 22.34 0.62
C LEU A 54 -10.96 23.85 0.38
N ASN A 55 -10.92 24.59 1.49
CA ASN A 55 -10.77 26.04 1.50
C ASN A 55 -9.65 26.45 0.54
N LEU A 56 -10.00 27.17 -0.53
CA LEU A 56 -9.09 27.80 -1.50
C LEU A 56 -7.85 28.42 -0.81
N LEU A 57 -8.08 28.98 0.38
CA LEU A 57 -7.06 29.55 1.24
C LEU A 57 -5.93 28.56 1.60
N ARG A 58 -6.24 27.30 1.93
CA ARG A 58 -5.24 26.28 2.27
C ARG A 58 -4.36 25.91 1.07
N SER A 59 -4.95 25.75 -0.11
CA SER A 59 -4.19 25.49 -1.34
C SER A 59 -3.31 26.68 -1.73
N THR A 60 -3.79 27.90 -1.54
CA THR A 60 -3.03 29.13 -1.82
C THR A 60 -1.86 29.31 -0.85
N ILE A 61 -2.06 29.11 0.45
CA ILE A 61 -0.99 29.15 1.46
C ILE A 61 0.09 28.12 1.13
N LEU A 62 -0.31 26.91 0.74
CA LEU A 62 0.62 25.84 0.38
C LEU A 62 1.43 26.19 -0.89
N GLY A 63 0.79 26.77 -1.90
CA GLY A 63 1.44 27.24 -3.12
C GLY A 63 2.49 28.32 -2.86
N ILE A 64 2.14 29.34 -2.06
CA ILE A 64 3.07 30.41 -1.65
C ILE A 64 4.23 29.84 -0.82
N GLY A 65 3.92 28.97 0.15
CA GLY A 65 4.92 28.30 0.98
C GLY A 65 5.94 27.54 0.14
N ALA A 66 5.49 26.75 -0.84
CA ALA A 66 6.37 26.01 -1.74
C ALA A 66 7.30 26.93 -2.55
N THR A 67 6.79 28.06 -3.07
CA THR A 67 7.61 29.00 -3.85
C THR A 67 8.67 29.73 -3.04
N LEU A 68 8.45 29.96 -1.73
CA LEU A 68 9.44 30.56 -0.83
C LEU A 68 10.48 29.53 -0.35
N LEU A 69 10.08 28.27 -0.21
CA LEU A 69 10.96 27.20 0.29
C LEU A 69 12.05 26.84 -0.73
N VAL A 70 11.75 26.91 -2.03
CA VAL A 70 12.70 26.53 -3.10
C VAL A 70 13.97 27.41 -3.11
N PRO A 71 13.90 28.76 -3.15
CA PRO A 71 15.08 29.61 -3.09
C PRO A 71 15.87 29.46 -1.78
N ILE A 72 15.16 29.31 -0.65
CA ILE A 72 15.79 29.09 0.66
C ILE A 72 16.58 27.78 0.63
N PHE A 73 15.96 26.69 0.16
CA PHE A 73 16.59 25.38 0.06
C PHE A 73 17.81 25.39 -0.88
N LEU A 74 17.71 26.02 -2.05
CA LEU A 74 18.83 26.15 -2.97
C LEU A 74 20.00 26.93 -2.34
N ASN A 75 19.72 28.01 -1.61
CA ASN A 75 20.75 28.78 -0.91
C ASN A 75 21.40 27.97 0.24
N THR A 76 20.61 27.16 0.96
CA THR A 76 21.13 26.28 2.02
C THR A 76 21.99 25.15 1.46
N VAL A 77 21.55 24.49 0.39
CA VAL A 77 22.30 23.39 -0.23
C VAL A 77 23.59 23.90 -0.87
N ASP A 78 23.56 25.05 -1.56
CA ASP A 78 24.77 25.65 -2.12
C ASP A 78 25.79 26.00 -1.02
N SER A 79 25.33 26.44 0.16
CA SER A 79 26.23 26.75 1.29
C SER A 79 26.92 25.51 1.85
N GLN A 80 26.19 24.41 2.05
CA GLN A 80 26.77 23.16 2.59
C GLN A 80 27.66 22.45 1.57
N LEU A 81 27.26 22.43 0.30
CA LEU A 81 28.00 21.75 -0.76
C LEU A 81 29.33 22.49 -1.07
N MET A 82 29.36 23.82 -0.93
CA MET A 82 30.59 24.61 -1.07
C MET A 82 31.57 24.41 0.09
N ASP A 83 31.07 24.20 1.31
CA ASP A 83 31.92 23.93 2.47
C ASP A 83 32.52 22.51 2.44
N ASP A 84 31.75 21.51 2.03
CA ASP A 84 32.22 20.13 1.88
C ASP A 84 33.26 19.98 0.75
N ILE A 85 33.11 20.71 -0.36
CA ILE A 85 34.08 20.71 -1.46
C ILE A 85 35.40 21.38 -1.03
N LYS A 86 35.36 22.44 -0.20
CA LYS A 86 36.58 23.05 0.34
C LYS A 86 37.32 22.10 1.28
N LEU A 87 36.60 21.39 2.15
CA LEU A 87 37.19 20.39 3.06
C LEU A 87 37.82 19.19 2.33
N CYS A 88 37.28 18.77 1.18
CA CYS A 88 37.90 17.74 0.34
C CYS A 88 39.14 18.23 -0.43
N SER A 89 39.14 19.49 -0.87
CA SER A 89 40.28 20.08 -1.57
C SER A 89 41.50 20.26 -0.66
N GLU A 90 41.29 20.61 0.61
CA GLU A 90 42.37 20.89 1.56
C GLU A 90 43.07 19.60 2.05
N LYS A 91 42.30 18.52 2.27
CA LYS A 91 42.84 17.22 2.69
C LYS A 91 43.65 16.48 1.62
N THR A 92 43.55 16.90 0.36
CA THR A 92 44.28 16.27 -0.75
C THR A 92 45.68 16.88 -0.96
N GLN A 93 45.96 18.07 -0.41
CA GLN A 93 47.31 18.69 -0.51
C GLN A 93 48.28 18.29 0.60
N GLU A 94 47.82 17.75 1.75
CA GLU A 94 48.72 17.31 2.83
C GLU A 94 49.19 15.85 2.74
N LYS A 95 48.61 15.02 1.86
CA LYS A 95 49.12 13.67 1.58
C LYS A 95 49.77 13.59 0.20
N GLY A 96 50.87 14.32 0.05
CA GLY A 96 51.90 14.00 -0.93
C GLY A 96 52.52 12.63 -0.57
N ILE A 97 51.94 11.57 -1.14
CA ILE A 97 52.43 10.20 -0.98
C ILE A 97 53.72 10.04 -1.79
N ASN A 98 54.82 9.84 -1.05
CA ASN A 98 56.03 9.17 -1.51
C ASN A 98 55.67 7.69 -1.76
N ILE A 99 55.35 7.29 -3.00
CA ILE A 99 55.14 5.89 -3.36
C ILE A 99 56.49 5.29 -3.76
N GLY A 100 57.17 4.75 -2.75
CA GLY A 100 58.25 3.78 -2.93
C GLY A 100 57.67 2.39 -3.21
N ASN A 101 58.23 1.74 -4.23
CA ASN A 101 57.92 0.40 -4.67
C ASN A 101 58.12 -0.66 -3.58
N GLU A 102 57.08 -1.43 -3.23
CA GLU A 102 57.26 -2.83 -2.80
C GLU A 102 56.14 -3.72 -3.34
N LYS A 103 56.53 -4.62 -4.25
CA LYS A 103 55.73 -5.76 -4.66
C LYS A 103 55.93 -6.89 -3.64
N LYS A 104 54.91 -7.23 -2.86
CA LYS A 104 54.82 -8.53 -2.20
C LYS A 104 53.52 -9.22 -2.60
N LYS A 105 53.67 -10.30 -3.39
CA LYS A 105 52.63 -11.31 -3.64
C LYS A 105 52.27 -11.97 -2.32
N GLN A 106 51.01 -11.86 -1.90
CA GLN A 106 50.43 -12.77 -0.91
C GLN A 106 49.45 -13.71 -1.63
N GLN A 107 49.84 -14.98 -1.68
CA GLN A 107 49.01 -16.12 -2.03
C GLN A 107 47.96 -16.31 -0.93
N ILE A 108 46.68 -16.25 -1.30
CA ILE A 108 45.57 -16.63 -0.43
C ILE A 108 45.27 -18.11 -0.72
N SER A 109 45.66 -18.98 0.21
CA SER A 109 45.23 -20.38 0.26
C SER A 109 43.95 -20.48 1.08
N ILE A 110 42.85 -20.88 0.45
CA ILE A 110 41.55 -21.16 1.11
C ILE A 110 41.56 -22.63 1.56
N PRO A 111 41.32 -22.94 2.84
CA PRO A 111 41.17 -24.33 3.29
C PRO A 111 39.78 -24.87 2.95
N ILE A 112 39.73 -25.86 2.06
CA ILE A 112 38.52 -26.65 1.76
C ILE A 112 38.35 -27.69 2.88
N LYS A 113 37.30 -27.56 3.69
CA LYS A 113 36.84 -28.62 4.60
C LYS A 113 36.13 -29.70 3.78
N LYS A 114 36.55 -30.95 3.98
CA LYS A 114 35.89 -32.17 3.49
C LYS A 114 34.51 -32.29 4.14
N ALA A 115 33.49 -32.51 3.33
CA ALA A 115 32.17 -32.95 3.76
C ALA A 115 32.06 -34.45 3.49
N ASP A 116 31.56 -35.16 4.50
CA ASP A 116 31.35 -36.60 4.48
C ASP A 116 30.27 -37.00 3.47
N SER A 117 30.55 -38.12 2.82
CA SER A 117 29.67 -38.89 1.96
C SER A 117 28.53 -39.50 2.76
N ASP A 118 27.29 -39.41 2.25
CA ASP A 118 26.42 -40.57 2.13
C ASP A 118 25.16 -40.25 1.30
N SER A 119 24.93 -41.10 0.29
CA SER A 119 23.64 -41.45 -0.33
C SER A 119 23.10 -40.67 -1.55
N PRO A 120 22.34 -41.35 -2.47
CA PRO A 120 22.62 -41.28 -3.90
C PRO A 120 21.46 -40.80 -4.80
N ASN A 121 21.82 -40.55 -6.06
CA ASN A 121 21.00 -40.55 -7.28
C ASN A 121 19.87 -39.51 -7.41
N VAL A 122 20.18 -38.36 -8.03
CA VAL A 122 19.24 -37.69 -8.94
C VAL A 122 19.96 -37.31 -10.24
N ILE A 123 19.36 -37.76 -11.33
CA ILE A 123 19.82 -37.69 -12.72
C ILE A 123 19.87 -36.22 -13.19
N ILE A 124 21.02 -35.82 -13.71
CA ILE A 124 21.23 -34.55 -14.41
C ILE A 124 20.84 -34.73 -15.88
N ALA A 125 19.93 -33.90 -16.38
CA ALA A 125 19.72 -33.74 -17.83
C ALA A 125 19.66 -32.25 -18.21
N ASN A 126 20.66 -31.86 -19.01
CA ASN A 126 20.63 -30.91 -20.12
C ASN A 126 20.41 -29.41 -19.84
N VAL A 127 21.52 -28.70 -19.67
CA VAL A 127 21.63 -27.26 -19.93
C VAL A 127 22.14 -27.07 -21.36
N LEU A 128 21.32 -26.42 -22.20
CA LEU A 128 21.66 -25.97 -23.55
C LEU A 128 22.80 -24.92 -23.54
N PRO A 129 23.70 -24.93 -24.53
CA PRO A 129 24.65 -23.84 -24.70
C PRO A 129 24.01 -22.63 -25.39
N LEU A 130 23.99 -21.49 -24.68
CA LEU A 130 23.62 -20.20 -25.25
C LEU A 130 24.68 -19.73 -26.25
N LYS A 131 24.19 -19.53 -27.48
CA LYS A 131 24.88 -19.03 -28.66
C LYS A 131 25.35 -17.59 -28.42
N LYS A 132 26.63 -17.36 -28.66
CA LYS A 132 27.32 -16.08 -28.44
C LYS A 132 27.21 -15.25 -29.72
N ASP A 133 26.13 -14.47 -29.83
CA ASP A 133 25.95 -13.57 -30.97
C ASP A 133 26.75 -12.27 -30.81
N SER A 134 27.36 -11.91 -31.93
CA SER A 134 28.35 -10.87 -32.17
C SER A 134 27.81 -9.45 -32.02
N LEU A 135 28.57 -8.62 -31.31
CA LEU A 135 28.47 -7.15 -31.30
C LEU A 135 28.82 -6.57 -32.69
N PRO A 136 28.03 -5.62 -33.23
CA PRO A 136 28.43 -4.88 -34.42
C PRO A 136 29.44 -3.78 -34.09
N LYS A 137 30.48 -3.71 -34.93
CA LYS A 137 31.51 -2.67 -34.95
C LYS A 137 30.87 -1.29 -35.12
N ARG A 138 31.28 -0.34 -34.27
CA ARG A 138 30.90 1.06 -34.34
C ARG A 138 31.91 1.78 -35.22
N ASP A 139 31.48 2.20 -36.41
CA ASP A 139 32.31 2.91 -37.36
C ASP A 139 32.69 4.30 -36.85
N SER A 140 33.98 4.60 -37.01
CA SER A 140 34.64 5.85 -36.73
C SER A 140 34.13 6.96 -37.66
N VAL A 141 33.37 7.92 -37.12
CA VAL A 141 33.04 9.17 -37.81
C VAL A 141 34.27 10.08 -37.77
N LYS A 142 34.74 10.44 -38.97
CA LYS A 142 35.84 11.35 -39.23
C LYS A 142 35.55 12.74 -38.65
N SER A 143 36.46 13.22 -37.81
CA SER A 143 36.48 14.59 -37.31
C SER A 143 36.85 15.55 -38.46
N GLN A 144 35.87 16.35 -38.88
CA GLN A 144 36.04 17.39 -39.89
C GLN A 144 36.56 18.66 -39.19
N LYS A 145 37.84 18.94 -39.41
CA LYS A 145 38.59 20.07 -38.88
C LYS A 145 38.19 21.33 -39.66
N ASN A 146 37.20 22.10 -39.16
CA ASN A 146 36.90 23.41 -39.70
C ASN A 146 37.80 24.47 -39.04
N THR A 147 38.74 24.96 -39.85
CA THR A 147 39.57 26.13 -39.61
C THR A 147 38.68 27.38 -39.70
N ILE A 148 38.39 28.01 -38.57
CA ILE A 148 37.75 29.34 -38.53
C ILE A 148 38.86 30.38 -38.44
N SER A 149 39.02 31.10 -39.54
CA SER A 149 39.84 32.29 -39.71
C SER A 149 39.35 33.38 -38.74
N LYS A 150 40.26 33.91 -37.93
CA LYS A 150 40.05 35.14 -37.17
C LYS A 150 40.18 36.34 -38.11
N SER A 151 39.06 37.00 -38.44
CA SER A 151 39.06 38.39 -38.87
C SER A 151 38.51 39.23 -37.72
N ALA A 152 39.36 40.13 -37.22
CA ALA A 152 39.03 41.11 -36.20
C ALA A 152 38.35 42.30 -36.89
N ASP A 153 37.02 42.33 -36.84
CA ASP A 153 36.26 43.53 -37.14
C ASP A 153 35.59 44.04 -35.86
N THR A 154 35.95 45.26 -35.53
CA THR A 154 35.43 46.08 -34.44
C THR A 154 33.94 46.36 -34.70
N VAL A 155 33.07 45.57 -34.09
CA VAL A 155 31.62 45.77 -34.11
C VAL A 155 31.26 46.83 -33.07
N GLN A 156 30.70 47.95 -33.55
CA GLN A 156 30.09 48.98 -32.72
C GLN A 156 28.90 48.41 -31.90
N PRO A 157 28.66 48.89 -30.67
CA PRO A 157 27.56 48.41 -29.84
C PRO A 157 26.21 48.85 -30.43
N SER A 158 25.52 47.93 -31.11
CA SER A 158 24.16 48.15 -31.57
C SER A 158 23.19 48.14 -30.39
N LYS A 159 22.26 49.09 -30.44
CA LYS A 159 21.32 49.52 -29.41
C LYS A 159 20.09 48.59 -29.30
N ASP A 160 20.30 47.27 -29.38
CA ASP A 160 19.25 46.23 -29.41
C ASP A 160 19.05 45.52 -28.05
N SER A 161 19.49 46.12 -26.94
CA SER A 161 19.54 45.46 -25.63
C SER A 161 18.21 45.34 -24.89
N ASP A 162 17.15 46.07 -25.27
CA ASP A 162 15.89 46.08 -24.50
C ASP A 162 14.97 44.88 -24.79
N HIS A 163 15.02 44.27 -25.98
CA HIS A 163 14.14 43.14 -26.31
C HIS A 163 14.55 41.83 -25.60
N ASN A 164 15.75 41.74 -25.02
CA ASN A 164 16.21 40.55 -24.31
C ASN A 164 15.82 40.50 -22.83
N VAL A 165 15.38 41.62 -22.25
CA VAL A 165 15.00 41.70 -20.84
C VAL A 165 13.73 40.88 -20.58
N GLY A 166 12.70 41.01 -21.43
CA GLY A 166 11.46 40.25 -21.32
C GLY A 166 11.65 38.74 -21.43
N LYS A 167 12.55 38.27 -22.31
CA LYS A 167 12.85 36.83 -22.47
C LYS A 167 13.48 36.22 -21.21
N LYS A 168 14.31 36.99 -20.50
CA LYS A 168 14.95 36.54 -19.25
C LYS A 168 13.91 36.36 -18.13
N TYR A 169 12.97 37.29 -17.99
CA TYR A 169 11.89 37.17 -17.00
C TYR A 169 10.93 36.03 -17.31
N LEU A 170 10.62 35.79 -18.59
CA LEU A 170 9.77 34.68 -19.00
C LEU A 170 10.43 33.32 -18.71
N LEU A 171 11.74 33.20 -18.99
CA LEU A 171 12.50 31.99 -18.68
C LEU A 171 12.57 31.74 -17.17
N TRP A 172 12.75 32.79 -16.37
CA TRP A 172 12.78 32.69 -14.91
C TRP A 172 11.41 32.30 -14.34
N GLY A 173 10.32 32.89 -14.84
CA GLY A 173 8.96 32.51 -14.48
C GLY A 173 8.65 31.04 -14.79
N ALA A 174 9.03 30.56 -15.97
CA ALA A 174 8.86 29.15 -16.35
C ALA A 174 9.63 28.19 -15.41
N TYR A 175 10.85 28.56 -15.02
CA TYR A 175 11.65 27.78 -14.07
C TYR A 175 10.99 27.74 -12.67
N CYS A 176 10.49 28.87 -12.17
CA CYS A 176 9.76 28.95 -10.91
C CYS A 176 8.48 28.09 -10.94
N THR A 177 7.71 28.13 -12.02
CA THR A 177 6.50 27.30 -12.16
C THR A 177 6.83 25.82 -12.20
N LEU A 178 7.87 25.42 -12.94
CA LEU A 178 8.29 24.02 -13.02
C LEU A 178 8.81 23.52 -11.66
N ALA A 179 9.56 24.35 -10.93
CA ALA A 179 10.00 24.06 -9.58
C ALA A 179 8.83 23.94 -8.59
N ALA A 180 7.80 24.78 -8.70
CA ALA A 180 6.60 24.69 -7.87
C ALA A 180 5.85 23.37 -8.10
N ILE A 181 5.68 22.97 -9.36
CA ILE A 181 5.03 21.70 -9.74
C ILE A 181 5.83 20.50 -9.23
N ALA A 182 7.17 20.51 -9.41
CA ALA A 182 8.04 19.44 -8.95
C ALA A 182 8.12 19.36 -7.41
N GLY A 183 8.23 20.52 -6.76
CA GLY A 183 8.28 20.64 -5.30
C GLY A 183 7.01 20.12 -4.64
N PHE A 184 5.84 20.36 -5.23
CA PHE A 184 4.58 19.83 -4.72
C PHE A 184 4.56 18.29 -4.67
N LYS A 185 4.98 17.62 -5.75
CA LYS A 185 5.08 16.15 -5.77
C LYS A 185 6.09 15.61 -4.77
N PHE A 186 7.20 16.32 -4.59
CA PHE A 186 8.21 15.95 -3.59
C PHE A 186 7.67 16.07 -2.16
N ILE A 187 6.97 17.16 -1.85
CA ILE A 187 6.31 17.36 -0.55
C ILE A 187 5.26 16.27 -0.30
N GLU A 188 4.42 15.93 -1.28
CA GLU A 188 3.48 14.80 -1.15
C GLU A 188 4.19 13.48 -0.86
N LEU A 189 5.33 13.24 -1.51
CA LEU A 189 6.09 12.00 -1.33
C LEU A 189 6.71 11.92 0.07
N ILE A 190 7.25 13.04 0.58
CA ILE A 190 7.74 13.13 1.96
C ILE A 190 6.58 12.92 2.94
N ILE A 191 5.47 13.64 2.77
CA ILE A 191 4.31 13.53 3.68
C ILE A 191 3.80 12.08 3.70
N LYS A 192 3.64 11.43 2.54
CA LYS A 192 3.22 10.02 2.46
C LYS A 192 4.20 9.09 3.15
N ASN A 193 5.51 9.29 2.99
CA ASN A 193 6.51 8.42 3.62
C ASN A 193 6.65 8.65 5.13
N VAL A 194 6.57 9.90 5.59
CA VAL A 194 6.65 10.26 7.01
C VAL A 194 5.39 9.81 7.76
N LEU A 195 4.20 10.09 7.23
CA LEU A 195 2.95 9.65 7.85
C LEU A 195 2.86 8.12 7.89
N ARG A 196 3.27 7.44 6.81
CA ARG A 196 3.31 5.97 6.79
C ARG A 196 4.30 5.41 7.82
N ALA A 197 5.44 6.06 8.04
CA ALA A 197 6.38 5.63 9.06
C ALA A 197 5.78 5.73 10.47
N GLU A 198 5.02 6.78 10.75
CA GLU A 198 4.38 6.97 12.05
C GLU A 198 3.21 6.01 12.26
N GLU A 199 2.37 5.80 11.25
CA GLU A 199 1.27 4.83 11.27
C GLU A 199 1.79 3.41 11.53
N VAL A 200 2.89 3.02 10.89
CA VAL A 200 3.55 1.73 11.12
C VAL A 200 4.08 1.60 12.55
N ARG A 201 4.53 2.69 13.19
CA ARG A 201 4.97 2.66 14.60
C ARG A 201 3.80 2.47 15.56
N ILE A 202 2.69 3.15 15.32
CA ILE A 202 1.47 3.02 16.12
C ILE A 202 0.93 1.59 16.02
N LEU A 203 0.79 1.05 14.80
CA LEU A 203 0.32 -0.31 14.57
C LEU A 203 1.23 -1.37 15.21
N ARG A 204 2.56 -1.16 15.19
CA ARG A 204 3.50 -2.05 15.90
C ARG A 204 3.30 -2.02 17.41
N HIS A 205 3.03 -0.84 17.98
CA HIS A 205 2.76 -0.72 19.42
C HIS A 205 1.44 -1.41 19.80
N GLU A 206 0.38 -1.21 19.03
CA GLU A 206 -0.91 -1.88 19.28
C GLU A 206 -0.80 -3.41 19.18
N ASN A 207 -0.09 -3.92 18.16
CA ASN A 207 0.12 -5.36 18.02
C ASN A 207 0.97 -5.92 19.18
N LEU A 208 1.99 -5.18 19.62
CA LEU A 208 2.80 -5.59 20.78
C LEU A 208 1.99 -5.59 22.09
N GLU A 209 1.03 -4.68 22.26
CA GLU A 209 0.14 -4.69 23.43
C GLU A 209 -0.84 -5.85 23.37
N LYS A 210 -1.44 -6.13 22.21
CA LYS A 210 -2.32 -7.29 22.00
C LYS A 210 -1.60 -8.61 22.27
N ASP A 211 -0.34 -8.74 21.85
CA ASP A 211 0.46 -9.94 22.12
C ASP A 211 0.68 -10.12 23.64
N LYS A 212 0.96 -9.03 24.38
CA LYS A 212 1.07 -9.08 25.85
C LYS A 212 -0.24 -9.44 26.54
N GLU A 213 -1.37 -8.95 26.05
CA GLU A 213 -2.70 -9.33 26.57
C GLU A 213 -3.04 -10.80 26.28
N LEU A 214 -2.66 -11.28 25.09
CA LEU A 214 -2.84 -12.67 24.71
C LEU A 214 -2.04 -13.60 25.61
N ASP A 215 -0.78 -13.25 25.92
CA ASP A 215 0.06 -14.04 26.82
C ASP A 215 -0.47 -14.05 28.25
N LYS A 216 -0.93 -12.91 28.79
CA LYS A 216 -1.60 -12.86 30.10
C LYS A 216 -2.86 -13.73 30.13
N THR A 217 -3.66 -13.69 29.07
CA THR A 217 -4.89 -14.48 28.97
C THR A 217 -4.59 -15.99 28.88
N LYS A 218 -3.51 -16.38 28.18
CA LYS A 218 -3.05 -17.78 28.16
C LYS A 218 -2.60 -18.24 29.55
N GLU A 219 -1.84 -17.43 30.28
CA GLU A 219 -1.40 -17.75 31.65
C GLU A 219 -2.59 -17.88 32.61
N GLU A 220 -3.59 -17.00 32.51
CA GLU A 220 -4.82 -17.09 33.33
C GLU A 220 -5.64 -18.34 33.02
N LYS A 221 -5.80 -18.68 31.73
CA LYS A 221 -6.47 -19.92 31.31
C LYS A 221 -5.75 -21.16 31.83
N GLU A 222 -4.42 -21.19 31.76
CA GLU A 222 -3.64 -22.33 32.27
C GLU A 222 -3.77 -22.46 33.80
N LYS A 223 -3.82 -21.35 34.54
CA LYS A 223 -4.09 -21.35 36.00
C LYS A 223 -5.49 -21.87 36.32
N GLN A 224 -6.51 -21.41 35.61
CA GLN A 224 -7.90 -21.86 35.79
C GLN A 224 -8.04 -23.35 35.48
N GLU A 225 -7.39 -23.84 34.43
CA GLU A 225 -7.41 -25.26 34.08
C GLU A 225 -6.75 -26.13 35.15
N LYS A 226 -5.61 -25.69 35.70
CA LYS A 226 -4.94 -26.37 36.83
C LYS A 226 -5.83 -26.39 38.09
N GLU A 227 -6.55 -25.31 38.41
CA GLU A 227 -7.51 -25.31 39.51
C GLU A 227 -8.70 -26.23 39.26
N LEU A 228 -9.25 -26.23 38.05
CA LEU A 228 -10.36 -27.11 37.69
C LEU A 228 -9.95 -28.59 37.80
N GLN A 229 -8.74 -28.94 37.35
CA GLN A 229 -8.20 -30.29 37.52
C GLN A 229 -8.03 -30.67 39.01
N LYS A 230 -7.58 -29.74 39.87
CA LYS A 230 -7.52 -29.98 41.32
C LYS A 230 -8.91 -30.19 41.92
N ARG A 231 -9.90 -29.37 41.55
CA ARG A 231 -11.30 -29.51 42.01
C ARG A 231 -11.90 -30.84 41.58
N LYS A 232 -11.68 -31.26 40.32
CA LYS A 232 -12.13 -32.57 39.82
C LYS A 232 -11.53 -33.72 40.63
N LYS A 233 -10.23 -33.69 40.91
CA LYS A 233 -9.58 -34.72 41.75
C LYS A 233 -10.15 -34.76 43.18
N LEU A 234 -10.44 -33.60 43.77
CA LEU A 234 -11.06 -33.51 45.10
C LEU A 234 -12.50 -34.04 45.10
N SER A 235 -13.31 -33.69 44.09
CA SER A 235 -14.68 -34.19 43.99
C SER A 235 -14.74 -35.70 43.75
N THR A 236 -13.83 -36.26 42.95
CA THR A 236 -13.77 -37.71 42.73
C THR A 236 -13.36 -38.45 43.99
N ALA A 237 -12.42 -37.91 44.79
CA ALA A 237 -12.08 -38.49 46.09
C ALA A 237 -13.29 -38.51 47.05
N ASN A 238 -14.03 -37.40 47.13
CA ASN A 238 -15.22 -37.30 47.98
C ASN A 238 -16.37 -38.20 47.46
N LEU A 239 -16.51 -38.38 46.14
CA LEU A 239 -17.52 -39.25 45.54
C LEU A 239 -17.25 -40.73 45.82
N VAL A 240 -15.98 -41.17 45.79
CA VAL A 240 -15.60 -42.54 46.15
C VAL A 240 -15.87 -42.80 47.64
N GLU A 241 -15.68 -41.79 48.50
CA GLU A 241 -16.02 -41.87 49.92
C GLU A 241 -17.54 -41.88 50.15
N SER A 242 -18.32 -41.11 49.38
CA SER A 242 -19.78 -41.11 49.47
C SER A 242 -20.44 -42.33 48.83
N GLU A 243 -19.90 -42.91 47.75
CA GLU A 243 -20.41 -44.16 47.14
C GLU A 243 -20.24 -45.37 48.08
N ALA A 244 -19.23 -45.36 48.95
CA ALA A 244 -19.08 -46.37 49.99
C ALA A 244 -20.17 -46.27 51.07
N VAL A 245 -20.75 -45.07 51.27
CA VAL A 245 -21.84 -44.82 52.23
C VAL A 245 -23.22 -45.00 51.58
N MET A 246 -23.38 -44.65 50.29
CA MET A 246 -24.67 -44.64 49.59
C MET A 246 -25.09 -46.01 49.02
N LYS A 247 -24.16 -46.98 48.90
CA LYS A 247 -24.50 -48.38 48.58
C LYS A 247 -25.30 -49.10 49.67
N ASN A 248 -25.52 -48.49 50.84
CA ASN A 248 -26.41 -49.03 51.87
C ASN A 248 -27.86 -48.52 51.79
N ASP A 249 -28.15 -47.42 51.09
CA ASP A 249 -29.46 -46.75 51.23
C ASP A 249 -30.32 -46.68 49.96
N ILE A 250 -29.83 -47.10 48.78
CA ILE A 250 -30.56 -46.90 47.51
C ILE A 250 -30.72 -48.23 46.75
N GLU A 251 -31.56 -49.10 47.31
CA GLU A 251 -32.26 -50.16 46.56
C GLU A 251 -33.72 -49.77 46.24
N ASN A 252 -34.15 -48.54 46.54
CA ASN A 252 -35.51 -48.09 46.28
C ASN A 252 -35.55 -46.76 45.52
N ASN A 253 -36.12 -46.86 44.31
CA ASN A 253 -36.94 -45.84 43.67
C ASN A 253 -36.23 -44.56 43.15
N PHE A 254 -36.12 -44.40 41.82
CA PHE A 254 -37.06 -43.56 41.04
C PHE A 254 -36.63 -43.41 39.56
N ASN A 255 -37.62 -43.42 38.67
CA ASN A 255 -37.57 -43.07 37.25
C ASN A 255 -37.26 -41.58 37.03
N THR A 256 -36.55 -41.23 35.95
CA THR A 256 -36.43 -39.83 35.51
C THR A 256 -36.30 -39.74 33.98
N GLU A 257 -37.45 -39.68 33.30
CA GLU A 257 -37.60 -39.01 32.00
C GLU A 257 -38.51 -37.81 32.25
N GLU A 258 -38.00 -36.58 32.15
CA GLU A 258 -38.72 -35.33 31.84
C GLU A 258 -37.90 -34.10 32.27
N ILE A 259 -36.82 -33.76 31.56
CA ILE A 259 -36.17 -32.44 31.70
C ILE A 259 -35.64 -31.98 30.34
N TYR A 260 -36.52 -31.61 29.39
CA TYR A 260 -36.14 -30.81 28.20
C TYR A 260 -37.35 -30.10 27.57
N LYS A 261 -38.18 -29.41 28.37
CA LYS A 261 -39.22 -28.51 27.86
C LYS A 261 -39.49 -27.36 28.83
N HIS A 262 -38.62 -26.37 28.89
CA HIS A 262 -39.01 -25.01 29.31
C HIS A 262 -37.87 -24.00 29.07
N SER A 263 -37.88 -23.31 27.92
CA SER A 263 -37.37 -21.93 27.83
C SER A 263 -37.91 -21.22 26.59
N THR A 264 -39.19 -20.89 26.62
CA THR A 264 -39.76 -19.85 25.76
C THR A 264 -40.80 -19.12 26.59
N GLU A 265 -40.47 -17.94 27.10
CA GLU A 265 -41.38 -16.78 27.08
C GLU A 265 -40.72 -15.52 27.67
N LYS A 266 -40.63 -14.51 26.79
CA LYS A 266 -40.94 -13.08 27.02
C LYS A 266 -40.25 -12.33 28.17
N THR A 267 -39.32 -11.47 27.79
CA THR A 267 -39.36 -10.00 27.98
C THR A 267 -38.28 -9.41 27.06
N GLY A 268 -38.62 -8.54 26.13
CA GLY A 268 -38.53 -7.09 26.33
C GLY A 268 -37.38 -6.56 25.46
N ASP A 269 -37.73 -5.73 24.49
CA ASP A 269 -36.94 -5.23 23.37
C ASP A 269 -35.47 -4.85 23.68
N ASP A 270 -34.61 -5.06 22.68
CA ASP A 270 -33.22 -4.55 22.55
C ASP A 270 -32.06 -5.47 23.01
N PHE A 271 -32.33 -6.73 23.36
CA PHE A 271 -31.25 -7.71 23.48
C PHE A 271 -30.81 -8.19 22.10
N THR A 272 -29.81 -7.49 21.56
CA THR A 272 -28.77 -7.97 20.65
C THR A 272 -29.26 -8.99 19.63
N LYS A 273 -29.45 -8.58 18.37
CA LYS A 273 -29.43 -9.54 17.26
C LYS A 273 -28.10 -10.28 17.32
N ILE A 274 -28.08 -11.43 17.97
CA ILE A 274 -26.91 -12.27 18.11
C ILE A 274 -26.54 -12.67 16.70
N PHE A 275 -25.46 -12.06 16.21
CA PHE A 275 -24.94 -12.32 14.89
C PHE A 275 -24.41 -13.75 14.89
N PHE A 276 -25.16 -14.67 14.31
CA PHE A 276 -24.77 -16.06 14.22
C PHE A 276 -23.97 -16.24 12.94
N MET A 277 -22.64 -16.17 13.02
CA MET A 277 -21.82 -16.61 11.88
C MET A 277 -21.91 -18.14 11.80
N PRO A 278 -22.45 -18.71 10.70
CA PRO A 278 -22.43 -20.15 10.52
C PRO A 278 -20.97 -20.63 10.47
N VAL A 279 -20.70 -21.77 11.09
CA VAL A 279 -19.40 -22.43 10.97
C VAL A 279 -19.30 -23.00 9.55
N LEU A 280 -18.43 -22.42 8.73
CA LEU A 280 -18.23 -22.86 7.35
C LEU A 280 -17.49 -24.21 7.32
N PRO A 281 -17.78 -25.09 6.33
CA PRO A 281 -16.99 -26.28 6.07
C PRO A 281 -15.51 -25.96 5.85
N GLY A 282 -14.65 -26.95 6.04
CA GLY A 282 -13.23 -26.86 5.70
C GLY A 282 -13.00 -26.65 4.21
N ILE A 283 -11.81 -26.17 3.86
CA ILE A 283 -11.40 -25.98 2.46
C ILE A 283 -11.29 -27.35 1.79
N THR A 284 -12.02 -27.54 0.68
CA THR A 284 -11.99 -28.79 -0.11
C THR A 284 -11.24 -28.65 -1.43
N ASN A 285 -11.17 -27.43 -1.98
CA ASN A 285 -10.42 -27.09 -3.19
C ASN A 285 -9.33 -26.07 -2.84
N LEU A 286 -8.07 -26.39 -3.15
CA LEU A 286 -6.93 -25.53 -2.81
C LEU A 286 -6.81 -24.32 -3.74
N ASP A 287 -7.18 -24.47 -5.02
CA ASP A 287 -7.08 -23.40 -6.03
C ASP A 287 -8.27 -22.44 -5.96
N ASP A 288 -9.39 -22.88 -5.38
CA ASP A 288 -10.55 -22.04 -5.09
C ASP A 288 -11.07 -22.34 -3.67
N PRO A 289 -10.49 -21.69 -2.64
CA PRO A 289 -10.79 -21.99 -1.25
C PRO A 289 -12.25 -21.81 -0.84
N GLN A 290 -13.06 -21.08 -1.60
CA GLN A 290 -14.47 -20.85 -1.27
C GLN A 290 -15.42 -21.86 -1.91
N LYS A 291 -14.95 -22.63 -2.91
CA LYS A 291 -15.80 -23.59 -3.63
C LYS A 291 -16.37 -24.67 -2.71
N GLY A 292 -17.69 -24.81 -2.71
CA GLY A 292 -18.44 -25.78 -1.92
C GLY A 292 -18.60 -25.46 -0.43
N ARG A 293 -18.10 -24.31 0.06
CA ARG A 293 -18.19 -23.94 1.48
C ARG A 293 -19.48 -23.23 1.85
N PHE A 294 -20.23 -22.75 0.86
CA PHE A 294 -21.43 -21.93 1.03
C PHE A 294 -22.69 -22.62 0.46
N GLY A 295 -22.60 -23.94 0.20
CA GLY A 295 -23.71 -24.78 -0.21
C GLY A 295 -23.99 -24.81 -1.71
N GLY A 296 -23.14 -24.17 -2.54
CA GLY A 296 -23.18 -24.30 -4.00
C GLY A 296 -24.42 -23.71 -4.70
N LYS A 297 -25.21 -22.87 -4.01
CA LYS A 297 -26.45 -22.30 -4.57
C LYS A 297 -26.40 -20.78 -4.58
N SER A 298 -26.61 -20.19 -5.75
CA SER A 298 -26.66 -18.73 -5.91
C SER A 298 -28.01 -18.12 -5.49
N GLU A 299 -29.03 -18.94 -5.21
CA GLU A 299 -30.36 -18.48 -4.83
C GLU A 299 -30.94 -19.36 -3.71
N VAL A 300 -31.17 -18.77 -2.54
CA VAL A 300 -31.66 -19.43 -1.31
C VAL A 300 -32.48 -18.42 -0.49
N ASN A 301 -33.56 -18.86 0.18
CA ASN A 301 -34.37 -18.02 1.10
C ASN A 301 -34.85 -16.68 0.50
N ASN A 302 -35.29 -16.69 -0.76
CA ASN A 302 -35.67 -15.48 -1.50
C ASN A 302 -34.54 -14.43 -1.62
N ARG A 303 -33.28 -14.86 -1.57
CA ARG A 303 -32.10 -14.05 -1.88
C ARG A 303 -31.41 -14.63 -3.09
N LYS A 304 -30.90 -13.76 -3.95
CA LYS A 304 -30.16 -14.11 -5.15
C LYS A 304 -28.83 -13.37 -5.19
N LEU A 305 -27.75 -14.14 -5.34
CA LEU A 305 -26.42 -13.66 -5.64
C LEU A 305 -26.22 -13.67 -7.16
N SER A 306 -25.79 -12.53 -7.68
CA SER A 306 -25.50 -12.31 -9.10
C SER A 306 -24.19 -11.56 -9.28
N ALA A 307 -23.59 -11.69 -10.45
CA ALA A 307 -22.35 -11.00 -10.79
C ALA A 307 -22.43 -10.41 -12.20
N THR A 308 -21.77 -9.27 -12.39
CA THR A 308 -21.49 -8.67 -13.69
C THR A 308 -19.97 -8.60 -13.87
N VAL A 309 -19.48 -9.08 -15.01
CA VAL A 309 -18.05 -9.08 -15.33
C VAL A 309 -17.82 -8.30 -16.61
N THR A 310 -16.93 -7.31 -16.56
CA THR A 310 -16.56 -6.46 -17.69
C THR A 310 -15.04 -6.39 -17.83
N GLU A 311 -14.52 -6.18 -19.05
CA GLU A 311 -13.09 -5.99 -19.24
C GLU A 311 -12.63 -4.68 -18.57
N SER A 312 -11.49 -4.73 -17.87
CA SER A 312 -10.89 -3.55 -17.27
C SER A 312 -10.03 -2.79 -18.28
N ARG A 313 -9.67 -1.55 -17.94
CA ARG A 313 -8.68 -0.78 -18.69
C ARG A 313 -7.28 -1.38 -18.60
N LEU A 314 -7.02 -2.18 -17.57
CA LEU A 314 -5.78 -2.93 -17.39
C LEU A 314 -5.89 -4.25 -18.15
N SER A 315 -4.99 -4.45 -19.12
CA SER A 315 -4.97 -5.67 -19.94
C SER A 315 -4.82 -6.92 -19.06
N GLY A 316 -5.68 -7.92 -19.27
CA GLY A 316 -5.70 -9.16 -18.50
C GLY A 316 -6.48 -9.09 -17.19
N PHE A 317 -7.10 -7.95 -16.87
CA PHE A 317 -7.95 -7.80 -15.69
C PHE A 317 -9.40 -7.50 -16.07
N PHE A 318 -10.30 -7.84 -15.16
CA PHE A 318 -11.74 -7.68 -15.28
C PHE A 318 -12.28 -6.94 -14.07
N ASN A 319 -13.24 -6.05 -14.30
CA ASN A 319 -14.03 -5.45 -13.23
C ASN A 319 -15.24 -6.36 -12.96
N VAL A 320 -15.30 -6.86 -11.74
CA VAL A 320 -16.38 -7.71 -11.23
C VAL A 320 -17.24 -6.86 -10.29
N SER A 321 -18.55 -6.89 -10.51
CA SER A 321 -19.54 -6.32 -9.58
C SER A 321 -20.42 -7.46 -9.08
N LEU A 322 -20.50 -7.60 -7.77
CA LEU A 322 -21.29 -8.63 -7.09
C LEU A 322 -22.52 -7.97 -6.48
N LYS A 323 -23.67 -8.62 -6.63
CA LYS A 323 -24.94 -8.09 -6.14
C LYS A 323 -25.78 -9.18 -5.49
N VAL A 324 -26.25 -8.89 -4.28
CA VAL A 324 -27.25 -9.68 -3.57
C VAL A 324 -28.55 -8.90 -3.57
N SER A 325 -29.60 -9.49 -4.12
CA SER A 325 -30.94 -8.90 -4.19
C SER A 325 -31.98 -9.85 -3.62
N SER A 326 -33.10 -9.32 -3.13
CA SER A 326 -34.26 -10.14 -2.81
C SER A 326 -34.98 -10.55 -4.10
N THR A 327 -35.45 -11.80 -4.18
CA THR A 327 -36.36 -12.24 -5.24
C THR A 327 -37.83 -11.94 -4.92
N ASP A 328 -38.10 -11.55 -3.67
CA ASP A 328 -39.40 -11.10 -3.19
C ASP A 328 -39.34 -9.61 -2.85
N ALA A 329 -40.09 -8.79 -3.59
CA ALA A 329 -40.14 -7.35 -3.42
C ALA A 329 -40.68 -6.92 -2.04
N SER A 330 -41.44 -7.78 -1.38
CA SER A 330 -41.98 -7.51 -0.03
C SER A 330 -40.98 -7.75 1.10
N ASN A 331 -39.83 -8.36 0.79
CA ASN A 331 -38.80 -8.72 1.75
C ASN A 331 -37.42 -8.18 1.34
N PRO A 332 -37.19 -6.85 1.33
CA PRO A 332 -35.92 -6.25 0.94
C PRO A 332 -34.79 -6.61 1.91
N ILE A 333 -33.54 -6.57 1.43
CA ILE A 333 -32.36 -6.82 2.26
C ILE A 333 -32.13 -5.59 3.14
N THR A 334 -32.25 -5.78 4.45
CA THR A 334 -32.09 -4.71 5.47
C THR A 334 -30.88 -4.94 6.38
N SER A 335 -30.26 -6.11 6.29
CA SER A 335 -29.16 -6.52 7.17
C SER A 335 -27.80 -6.48 6.46
N GLU A 336 -26.75 -6.30 7.25
CA GLU A 336 -25.37 -6.30 6.76
C GLU A 336 -25.07 -7.61 6.01
N THR A 337 -24.36 -7.49 4.89
CA THR A 337 -24.02 -8.63 4.03
C THR A 337 -22.50 -8.79 3.97
N TYR A 338 -22.03 -10.02 4.13
CA TYR A 338 -20.61 -10.37 4.15
C TYR A 338 -20.28 -11.16 2.89
N PHE A 339 -19.43 -10.60 2.04
CA PHE A 339 -18.89 -11.25 0.86
C PHE A 339 -17.56 -11.91 1.19
N TYR A 340 -17.43 -13.19 0.90
CA TYR A 340 -16.22 -14.00 1.02
C TYR A 340 -15.65 -14.22 -0.37
N LEU A 341 -14.52 -13.58 -0.62
CA LEU A 341 -13.75 -13.60 -1.85
C LEU A 341 -12.61 -14.62 -1.74
N HIS A 342 -11.85 -14.76 -2.83
CA HIS A 342 -10.62 -15.56 -2.84
C HIS A 342 -9.56 -15.01 -1.86
N ASP A 343 -8.71 -15.88 -1.31
CA ASP A 343 -7.71 -15.49 -0.29
C ASP A 343 -6.59 -14.61 -0.85
N THR A 344 -6.45 -14.50 -2.18
CA THR A 344 -5.48 -13.61 -2.83
C THR A 344 -5.89 -12.13 -2.79
N PHE A 345 -7.16 -11.82 -2.47
CA PHE A 345 -7.58 -10.44 -2.26
C PHE A 345 -7.06 -9.93 -0.90
N LEU A 346 -6.56 -8.69 -0.84
CA LEU A 346 -6.02 -8.10 0.40
C LEU A 346 -7.02 -8.14 1.57
N ASN A 347 -8.30 -8.01 1.25
CA ASN A 347 -9.41 -8.08 2.19
C ASN A 347 -10.40 -9.13 1.64
N PRO A 348 -10.19 -10.42 1.96
CA PRO A 348 -10.98 -11.52 1.39
C PRO A 348 -12.40 -11.55 1.97
N VAL A 349 -12.65 -10.92 3.11
CA VAL A 349 -14.00 -10.74 3.67
C VAL A 349 -14.37 -9.25 3.59
N ARG A 350 -15.47 -8.94 2.88
CA ARG A 350 -15.98 -7.58 2.71
C ARG A 350 -17.37 -7.46 3.30
N LYS A 351 -17.52 -6.53 4.24
CA LYS A 351 -18.81 -6.16 4.83
C LYS A 351 -19.44 -5.03 4.01
N VAL A 352 -20.68 -5.21 3.58
CA VAL A 352 -21.45 -4.25 2.80
C VAL A 352 -22.79 -3.98 3.49
N LEU A 353 -23.12 -2.71 3.65
CA LEU A 353 -24.45 -2.28 4.12
C LEU A 353 -25.39 -2.19 2.90
N PRO A 354 -26.58 -2.80 2.94
CA PRO A 354 -27.53 -2.70 1.84
C PRO A 354 -27.98 -1.26 1.58
N SER A 355 -28.21 -0.94 0.31
CA SER A 355 -28.82 0.29 -0.15
C SER A 355 -29.97 -0.06 -1.10
N ASN A 356 -31.12 0.60 -0.95
CA ASN A 356 -32.33 0.33 -1.75
C ASN A 356 -32.78 -1.15 -1.74
N GLY A 357 -32.55 -1.86 -0.63
CA GLY A 357 -32.92 -3.28 -0.49
C GLY A 357 -31.99 -4.27 -1.18
N GLU A 358 -30.84 -3.83 -1.70
CA GLU A 358 -29.81 -4.65 -2.34
C GLU A 358 -28.45 -4.40 -1.68
N ALA A 359 -27.58 -5.41 -1.62
CA ALA A 359 -26.19 -5.26 -1.21
C ALA A 359 -25.29 -5.41 -2.44
N VAL A 360 -24.54 -4.36 -2.79
CA VAL A 360 -23.70 -4.30 -3.99
C VAL A 360 -22.25 -4.10 -3.59
N LEU A 361 -21.36 -4.96 -4.10
CA LEU A 361 -19.92 -4.84 -3.99
C LEU A 361 -19.35 -4.58 -5.38
N GLU A 362 -18.97 -3.32 -5.63
CA GLU A 362 -18.45 -2.85 -6.91
C GLU A 362 -16.91 -2.81 -6.93
N ASP A 363 -16.36 -2.53 -8.12
CA ASP A 363 -14.93 -2.27 -8.33
C ASP A 363 -13.97 -3.38 -7.89
N LEU A 364 -14.41 -4.65 -7.93
CA LEU A 364 -13.50 -5.78 -7.71
C LEU A 364 -12.68 -6.04 -8.98
N LEU A 365 -11.38 -5.78 -8.90
CA LEU A 365 -10.46 -6.10 -9.98
C LEU A 365 -9.95 -7.53 -9.81
N SER A 366 -10.22 -8.40 -10.78
CA SER A 366 -9.74 -9.80 -10.80
C SER A 366 -9.07 -10.13 -12.13
N TYR A 367 -8.09 -11.03 -12.12
CA TYR A 367 -7.46 -11.56 -13.34
C TYR A 367 -8.17 -12.81 -13.88
N GLY A 368 -8.85 -13.56 -13.00
CA GLY A 368 -9.53 -14.81 -13.33
C GLY A 368 -10.78 -15.07 -12.49
N ALA A 369 -11.49 -16.14 -12.84
CA ALA A 369 -12.70 -16.57 -12.17
C ALA A 369 -12.40 -17.25 -10.82
N PHE A 370 -13.34 -17.12 -9.88
CA PHE A 370 -13.27 -17.70 -8.55
C PHE A 370 -14.67 -17.87 -7.97
N THR A 371 -14.83 -18.68 -6.92
CA THR A 371 -16.09 -18.82 -6.20
C THR A 371 -16.24 -17.74 -5.15
N VAL A 372 -17.43 -17.14 -5.10
CA VAL A 372 -17.83 -16.15 -4.10
C VAL A 372 -18.82 -16.77 -3.15
N GLY A 373 -18.54 -16.66 -1.85
CA GLY A 373 -19.50 -16.94 -0.79
C GLY A 373 -20.16 -15.67 -0.27
N VAL A 374 -21.42 -15.74 0.13
CA VAL A 374 -22.13 -14.63 0.77
C VAL A 374 -22.90 -15.12 1.98
N ILE A 375 -22.83 -14.35 3.07
CA ILE A 375 -23.65 -14.53 4.27
C ILE A 375 -24.47 -13.25 4.50
N THR A 376 -25.78 -13.39 4.62
CA THR A 376 -26.72 -12.29 4.87
C THR A 376 -27.83 -12.73 5.84
N ASP A 377 -28.76 -11.82 6.15
CA ASP A 377 -29.89 -12.06 7.08
C ASP A 377 -29.42 -12.56 8.46
N PHE A 378 -28.35 -11.97 9.00
CA PHE A 378 -27.73 -12.36 10.28
C PHE A 378 -27.26 -13.82 10.33
N GLY A 379 -26.79 -14.35 9.20
CA GLY A 379 -26.28 -15.72 9.08
C GLY A 379 -27.33 -16.76 8.66
N LYS A 380 -28.59 -16.36 8.52
CA LYS A 380 -29.67 -17.27 8.12
C LYS A 380 -29.60 -17.66 6.65
N THR A 381 -29.04 -16.79 5.81
CA THR A 381 -28.94 -17.04 4.37
C THR A 381 -27.48 -17.09 3.95
N ILE A 382 -27.12 -18.21 3.33
CA ILE A 382 -25.80 -18.50 2.79
C ILE A 382 -25.97 -18.74 1.29
N LEU A 383 -25.19 -18.03 0.47
CA LEU A 383 -25.23 -18.12 -0.99
C LEU A 383 -23.83 -18.38 -1.53
N GLU A 384 -23.75 -19.11 -2.64
CA GLU A 384 -22.51 -19.40 -3.34
C GLU A 384 -22.69 -19.12 -4.83
N LEU A 385 -21.73 -18.43 -5.45
CA LEU A 385 -21.70 -18.23 -6.89
C LEU A 385 -20.30 -18.53 -7.42
N ASP A 386 -20.20 -19.59 -8.23
CA ASP A 386 -18.99 -19.92 -8.95
C ASP A 386 -18.91 -19.07 -10.24
N LEU A 387 -17.94 -18.15 -10.30
CA LEU A 387 -17.76 -17.28 -11.46
C LEU A 387 -17.06 -17.98 -12.65
N SER A 388 -16.53 -19.20 -12.44
CA SER A 388 -16.02 -20.05 -13.52
C SER A 388 -17.16 -20.74 -14.27
N GLU A 389 -18.36 -20.75 -13.67
CA GLU A 389 -19.57 -21.31 -14.25
C GLU A 389 -20.49 -20.16 -14.73
N GLY A 390 -21.20 -20.37 -15.84
CA GLY A 390 -22.14 -19.37 -16.39
C GLY A 390 -21.62 -18.56 -17.59
N ASN A 391 -22.37 -17.49 -17.89
CA ASN A 391 -22.23 -16.69 -19.10
C ASN A 391 -21.30 -15.47 -18.91
N PHE A 392 -20.06 -15.75 -18.50
CA PHE A 392 -18.99 -14.75 -18.35
C PHE A 392 -18.00 -14.82 -19.51
N PRO A 393 -17.21 -13.75 -19.77
CA PRO A 393 -16.21 -13.73 -20.83
C PRO A 393 -15.28 -14.95 -20.76
N LYS A 394 -15.05 -15.62 -21.90
CA LYS A 394 -14.25 -16.86 -21.94
C LYS A 394 -12.84 -16.67 -21.36
N LYS A 395 -12.18 -15.55 -21.69
CA LYS A 395 -10.86 -15.18 -21.14
C LYS A 395 -10.85 -15.10 -19.62
N PHE A 396 -11.93 -14.59 -19.01
CA PHE A 396 -12.02 -14.49 -17.54
C PHE A 396 -12.13 -15.87 -16.87
N LYS A 397 -12.82 -16.81 -17.51
CA LYS A 397 -13.00 -18.18 -16.99
C LYS A 397 -11.78 -19.08 -17.17
N GLU A 398 -10.92 -18.76 -18.14
CA GLU A 398 -9.75 -19.58 -18.51
C GLU A 398 -8.40 -19.01 -18.01
N SER A 399 -8.41 -17.82 -17.40
CA SER A 399 -7.27 -17.23 -16.67
C SER A 399 -7.01 -17.98 -15.37
#